data_AF-A0A2G0VXW2-F1
#
_entry.id   AF-A0A2G0VXW2-F1
#
_cell.length_a   1.000
_cell.length_b   1.000
_cell.length_c   1.000
_cell.angle_alpha   90.00
_cell.angle_beta   90.00
_cell.angle_gamma   90.00
#
_symmetry.space_group_name_H-M   'P 1'
#
loop_
_entity.id
_entity.type
_entity.pdbx_description
1 polymer ?
#
loop_
_entity_poly.entity_id
_entity_poly.type
_entity_poly.pdbx_seq_one_letter_code
_entity_poly.pdbx_strand_id
1 'polypeptide(L)'
;MSMTVGERRFTVTLADNETGRAFAARLPLTLDMPDLNDNEKHVTLSQQLPTAPFRPGVIRNGDLMLYGSNTLVLFYLTFDSPYSYTRIGRVEDAGDLAQVLGRNSARVVFAAQ
;
A
#
# COMPACT_ATOMS: atom_id res chain seq x y z
N MET A 1 9.93 3.24 7.40
CA MET A 1 8.65 3.58 8.08
C MET A 1 8.00 2.30 8.64
N SER A 2 6.93 2.40 9.44
CA SER A 2 6.21 1.21 9.94
C SER A 2 4.74 1.18 9.48
N MET A 3 4.23 -0.04 9.30
CA MET A 3 2.81 -0.33 9.07
C MET A 3 2.32 -1.28 10.17
N THR A 4 1.19 -0.98 10.79
CA THR A 4 0.60 -1.81 11.85
C THR A 4 -0.83 -2.19 11.49
N VAL A 5 -1.16 -3.47 11.67
CA VAL A 5 -2.50 -4.04 11.49
C VAL A 5 -2.81 -4.91 12.71
N GLY A 6 -3.78 -4.48 13.52
CA GLY A 6 -4.00 -5.07 14.85
C GLY A 6 -2.72 -4.98 15.68
N GLU A 7 -2.21 -6.12 16.14
CA GLU A 7 -0.96 -6.22 16.93
C GLU A 7 0.29 -6.47 16.05
N ARG A 8 0.11 -6.73 14.75
CA ARG A 8 1.22 -7.05 13.84
C ARG A 8 1.81 -5.79 13.25
N ARG A 9 3.13 -5.65 13.39
CA ARG A 9 3.92 -4.55 12.81
C ARG A 9 4.81 -5.07 11.70
N PHE A 10 4.85 -4.31 10.62
CA PHE A 10 5.65 -4.54 9.44
C PHE A 10 6.55 -3.35 9.15
N THR A 11 7.73 -3.64 8.59
CA THR A 11 8.59 -2.62 8.00
C THR A 11 8.09 -2.32 6.59
N VAL A 12 8.00 -1.04 6.25
CA VAL A 12 7.74 -0.60 4.88
C VAL A 12 8.90 0.26 4.41
N THR A 13 9.48 -0.12 3.28
CA THR A 13 10.48 0.66 2.55
C THR A 13 9.76 1.52 1.53
N LEU A 14 9.92 2.83 1.64
CA LEU A 14 9.39 3.76 0.66
C LEU A 14 10.33 3.83 -0.54
N ALA A 15 9.74 3.96 -1.73
CA ALA A 15 10.52 4.24 -2.92
C ALA A 15 11.14 5.64 -2.82
N ASP A 16 12.37 5.79 -3.29
CA ASP A 16 13.01 7.11 -3.40
C ASP A 16 12.48 7.86 -4.63
N ASN A 17 11.24 8.33 -4.50
CA ASN A 17 10.55 9.11 -5.53
C ASN A 17 9.62 10.15 -4.88
N GLU A 18 9.04 11.03 -5.69
CA GLU A 18 8.20 12.12 -5.20
C GLU A 18 6.95 11.62 -4.46
N THR A 19 6.33 10.55 -4.96
CA THR A 19 5.13 9.95 -4.35
C THR A 19 5.43 9.36 -2.98
N GLY A 20 6.54 8.63 -2.83
CA GLY A 20 6.99 8.04 -1.57
C GLY A 20 7.31 9.11 -0.53
N ARG A 21 8.04 10.18 -0.92
CA ARG A 21 8.31 11.33 -0.03
C ARG A 21 7.03 12.07 0.37
N ALA A 22 6.11 12.30 -0.57
CA ALA A 22 4.84 12.95 -0.30
C ALA A 22 3.93 12.11 0.60
N PHE A 23 3.94 10.79 0.46
CA PHE A 23 3.23 9.88 1.37
C PHE A 23 3.83 9.91 2.78
N ALA A 24 5.17 9.88 2.91
CA ALA A 24 5.87 9.96 4.19
C ALA A 24 5.52 11.24 4.97
N ALA A 25 5.40 12.38 4.26
CA ALA A 25 5.08 13.68 4.85
C ALA A 25 3.66 13.75 5.45
N ARG A 26 2.80 12.76 5.19
CA ARG A 26 1.44 12.68 5.74
C ARG A 26 1.33 11.79 6.97
N LEU A 27 2.40 11.11 7.33
CA LEU A 27 2.38 10.19 8.47
C LEU A 27 2.33 10.97 9.80
N PRO A 28 1.64 10.44 10.82
CA PRO A 28 0.95 9.15 10.84
C PRO A 28 -0.42 9.19 10.14
N LEU A 29 -0.81 8.06 9.55
CA LEU A 29 -2.13 7.84 8.94
C LEU A 29 -2.79 6.60 9.55
N THR A 30 -4.07 6.72 9.87
CA THR A 30 -4.92 5.57 10.22
C THR A 30 -6.02 5.45 9.19
N LEU A 31 -6.07 4.32 8.49
CA LEU A 31 -6.93 4.12 7.33
C LEU A 31 -7.74 2.85 7.51
N ASP A 32 -9.06 2.94 7.36
CA ASP A 32 -9.92 1.76 7.22
C ASP A 32 -9.92 1.38 5.74
N MET A 33 -9.28 0.26 5.40
CA MET A 33 -9.03 -0.16 4.02
C MET A 33 -9.88 -1.40 3.69
N PRO A 34 -11.01 -1.26 2.97
CA PRO A 34 -11.80 -2.38 2.48
C PRO A 34 -10.97 -3.33 1.59
N ASP A 35 -11.39 -4.59 1.58
CA ASP A 35 -10.89 -5.57 0.63
C ASP A 35 -11.48 -5.33 -0.76
N LEU A 36 -10.65 -5.55 -1.78
CA LEU A 36 -11.06 -5.61 -3.16
C LEU A 36 -10.42 -6.84 -3.81
N ASN A 37 -11.20 -7.55 -4.63
CA ASN A 37 -10.76 -8.68 -5.44
C ASN A 37 -10.05 -9.84 -4.68
N ASP A 38 -10.18 -9.95 -3.35
CA ASP A 38 -9.49 -10.96 -2.54
C ASP A 38 -7.95 -10.94 -2.69
N ASN A 39 -7.36 -9.80 -3.12
CA ASN A 39 -5.91 -9.67 -3.31
C ASN A 39 -5.32 -8.31 -2.90
N GLU A 40 -6.16 -7.31 -2.64
CA GLU A 40 -5.74 -5.94 -2.37
C GLU A 40 -6.60 -5.27 -1.30
N LYS A 41 -5.99 -4.35 -0.56
CA LYS A 41 -6.66 -3.37 0.29
C LYS A 41 -6.56 -2.01 -0.39
N HIS A 42 -7.63 -1.23 -0.35
CA HIS A 42 -7.63 0.09 -0.97
C HIS A 42 -8.31 1.16 -0.13
N VAL A 43 -7.94 2.42 -0.35
CA VAL A 43 -8.63 3.58 0.22
C VAL A 43 -8.37 4.82 -0.62
N THR A 44 -9.39 5.67 -0.76
CA THR A 44 -9.23 6.99 -1.37
C THR A 44 -8.67 7.98 -0.35
N LEU A 45 -7.50 8.55 -0.64
CA LEU A 45 -6.88 9.60 0.15
C LEU A 45 -7.61 10.94 -0.06
N SER A 46 -7.73 11.74 1.00
CA SER A 46 -8.37 13.06 0.95
C SER A 46 -7.60 14.07 0.10
N GLN A 47 -6.29 13.88 -0.08
CA GLN A 47 -5.44 14.71 -0.91
C GLN A 47 -4.72 13.86 -1.95
N GLN A 48 -4.59 14.40 -3.16
CA GLN A 48 -3.85 13.73 -4.24
C GLN A 48 -2.35 13.70 -3.95
N LEU A 49 -1.63 12.70 -4.45
CA LEU A 49 -0.18 12.58 -4.40
C LEU A 49 0.41 12.81 -5.81
N PRO A 50 1.70 13.21 -5.91
CA PRO A 50 2.42 13.21 -7.18
C PRO A 50 2.36 11.83 -7.84
N THR A 51 2.27 11.78 -9.17
CA THR A 51 2.13 10.54 -9.93
C THR A 51 3.25 10.37 -10.95
N ALA A 52 3.68 9.12 -11.12
CA ALA A 52 4.61 8.69 -12.15
C ALA A 52 4.22 7.26 -12.55
N PRO A 53 3.06 7.10 -13.24
CA PRO A 53 2.47 5.80 -13.45
C PRO A 53 3.30 4.97 -14.43
N PHE A 54 3.49 3.69 -14.11
CA PHE A 54 4.12 2.69 -14.97
C PHE A 54 3.32 1.39 -14.91
N ARG A 55 3.51 0.51 -15.90
CA ARG A 55 2.94 -0.84 -15.89
C ARG A 55 3.94 -1.81 -15.27
N PRO A 56 3.69 -2.37 -14.08
CA PRO A 56 4.62 -3.30 -13.44
C PRO A 56 4.63 -4.67 -14.12
N GLY A 57 3.57 -5.03 -14.86
CA GLY A 57 3.34 -6.36 -15.44
C GLY A 57 2.95 -7.39 -14.37
N VAL A 58 3.71 -7.45 -13.28
CA VAL A 58 3.45 -8.29 -12.12
C VAL A 58 3.36 -7.43 -10.87
N ILE A 59 2.23 -7.52 -10.18
CA ILE A 59 2.09 -7.03 -8.80
C ILE A 59 2.65 -8.10 -7.87
N ARG A 60 3.46 -7.69 -6.90
CA ARG A 60 4.03 -8.61 -5.90
C ARG A 60 3.39 -8.40 -4.54
N ASN A 61 3.11 -9.48 -3.82
CA ASN A 61 2.67 -9.43 -2.42
C ASN A 61 3.54 -8.44 -1.62
N GLY A 62 2.93 -7.49 -0.92
CA GLY A 62 3.59 -6.42 -0.19
C GLY A 62 3.78 -5.12 -0.98
N ASP A 63 3.46 -5.07 -2.27
CA ASP A 63 3.55 -3.82 -3.03
C ASP A 63 2.56 -2.77 -2.48
N LEU A 64 3.08 -1.57 -2.20
CA LEU A 64 2.31 -0.38 -1.82
C LEU A 64 2.32 0.61 -2.98
N MET A 65 1.15 0.86 -3.54
CA MET A 65 0.98 1.53 -4.83
C MET A 65 -0.08 2.63 -4.76
N LEU A 66 -0.03 3.54 -5.72
CA LEU A 66 -1.05 4.55 -5.96
C LEU A 66 -1.73 4.25 -7.32
N TYR A 67 -3.03 4.05 -7.29
CA TYR A 67 -3.87 4.03 -8.47
C TYR A 67 -4.47 5.42 -8.73
N GLY A 68 -4.39 5.89 -9.98
CA GLY A 68 -4.67 7.29 -10.31
C GLY A 68 -3.77 8.24 -9.51
N SER A 69 -4.34 9.25 -8.87
CA SER A 69 -3.62 10.22 -8.05
C SER A 69 -3.95 10.18 -6.56
N ASN A 70 -4.90 9.35 -6.13
CA ASN A 70 -5.37 9.36 -4.74
C ASN A 70 -5.83 8.01 -4.19
N THR A 71 -5.84 6.91 -4.95
CA THR A 71 -6.25 5.61 -4.41
C THR A 71 -5.02 4.85 -3.94
N LEU A 72 -4.83 4.78 -2.63
CA LEU A 72 -3.78 3.97 -2.01
C LEU A 72 -4.19 2.49 -2.14
N VAL A 73 -3.27 1.65 -2.58
CA VAL A 73 -3.47 0.21 -2.73
C VAL A 73 -2.33 -0.55 -2.05
N LEU A 74 -2.68 -1.47 -1.16
CA LEU A 74 -1.77 -2.43 -0.55
C LEU A 74 -2.10 -3.83 -1.06
N PHE A 75 -1.20 -4.42 -1.83
CA PHE A 75 -1.38 -5.77 -2.36
C PHE A 75 -0.84 -6.81 -1.38
N TYR A 76 -1.61 -7.87 -1.14
CA TYR A 76 -1.22 -8.96 -0.24
C TYR A 76 -1.10 -10.33 -0.94
N LEU A 77 -1.21 -10.34 -2.27
CA LEU A 77 -0.91 -11.49 -3.14
C LEU A 77 -0.09 -11.05 -4.36
N THR A 78 0.52 -12.01 -5.04
CA THR A 78 1.27 -11.81 -6.29
C THR A 78 0.43 -12.27 -7.48
N PHE A 79 0.31 -11.44 -8.51
CA PHE A 79 -0.47 -11.74 -9.72
C PHE A 79 -0.09 -10.83 -10.90
N ASP A 80 -0.43 -11.23 -12.11
CA ASP A 80 -0.25 -10.42 -13.31
C ASP A 80 -1.28 -9.29 -13.37
N SER A 81 -0.83 -8.09 -13.72
CA SER A 81 -1.71 -6.91 -13.82
C SER A 81 -1.44 -6.10 -15.09
N PRO A 82 -2.48 -5.79 -15.89
CA PRO A 82 -2.35 -4.92 -17.05
C PRO A 82 -2.35 -3.42 -16.70
N TYR A 83 -2.65 -3.08 -15.45
CA TYR A 83 -2.91 -1.71 -15.02
C TYR A 83 -1.62 -0.93 -14.74
N SER A 84 -1.73 0.39 -14.81
CA SER A 84 -0.66 1.30 -14.43
C SER A 84 -0.84 1.79 -12.99
N TYR A 85 0.27 1.85 -12.26
CA TYR A 85 0.32 2.36 -10.89
C TYR A 85 1.52 3.28 -10.72
N THR A 86 1.48 4.16 -9.73
CA THR A 86 2.69 4.85 -9.24
C THR A 86 3.19 4.13 -7.98
N ARG A 87 4.50 3.83 -7.92
CA ARG A 87 5.07 3.11 -6.76
C ARG A 87 5.21 4.05 -5.57
N ILE A 88 4.70 3.63 -4.41
CA ILE A 88 4.90 4.32 -3.12
C ILE A 88 6.00 3.62 -2.33
N GLY A 89 5.96 2.29 -2.27
CA GLY A 89 6.89 1.51 -1.48
C GLY A 89 6.55 0.03 -1.50
N ARG A 90 7.04 -0.68 -0.48
CA ARG A 90 6.83 -2.11 -0.31
C ARG A 90 6.93 -2.52 1.16
N VAL A 91 6.07 -3.45 1.56
CA VAL A 91 6.17 -4.16 2.84
C VAL A 91 7.28 -5.20 2.75
N GLU A 92 8.22 -5.14 3.68
CA GLU A 92 9.29 -6.13 3.82
C GLU A 92 8.75 -7.41 4.47
N ASP A 93 9.32 -8.56 4.09
CA ASP A 93 8.97 -9.89 4.64
C ASP A 93 7.45 -10.17 4.68
N ALA A 94 6.73 -9.80 3.63
CA ALA A 94 5.25 -9.83 3.54
C ALA A 94 4.61 -11.24 3.50
N GLY A 95 5.29 -12.30 3.96
CA GLY A 95 4.84 -13.69 3.81
C GLY A 95 3.50 -14.01 4.48
N ASP A 96 3.14 -13.28 5.54
CA ASP A 96 1.93 -13.46 6.32
C ASP A 96 0.88 -12.34 6.11
N LEU A 97 1.13 -11.43 5.16
CA LEU A 97 0.29 -10.26 4.93
C LEU A 97 -1.18 -10.64 4.65
N ALA A 98 -1.39 -11.68 3.83
CA ALA A 98 -2.72 -12.19 3.49
C ALA A 98 -3.48 -12.69 4.72
N GLN A 99 -2.79 -13.39 5.64
CA GLN A 99 -3.39 -13.88 6.88
C GLN A 99 -3.77 -12.73 7.81
N VAL A 100 -2.89 -11.73 7.92
CA VAL A 100 -3.08 -10.59 8.84
C VAL A 100 -4.17 -9.63 8.35
N LEU A 101 -4.23 -9.38 7.05
CA LEU A 101 -5.20 -8.48 6.46
C LEU A 101 -6.58 -9.12 6.26
N GLY A 102 -6.63 -10.44 6.04
CA GLY A 102 -7.86 -11.18 5.74
C GLY A 102 -8.60 -10.64 4.52
N ARG A 103 -9.87 -11.05 4.35
CA ARG A 103 -10.74 -10.65 3.22
C ARG A 103 -11.80 -9.60 3.58
N ASN A 104 -11.74 -9.05 4.79
CA ASN A 104 -12.63 -7.98 5.24
C ASN A 104 -11.90 -6.64 5.25
N SER A 105 -12.59 -5.54 5.56
CA SER A 105 -11.92 -4.27 5.83
C SER A 105 -10.89 -4.41 6.96
N ALA A 106 -9.72 -3.81 6.77
CA ALA A 106 -8.63 -3.80 7.74
C ALA A 106 -8.29 -2.36 8.13
N ARG A 107 -8.16 -2.10 9.43
CA ARG A 107 -7.63 -0.83 9.92
C ARG A 107 -6.11 -0.89 9.91
N VAL A 108 -5.49 -0.05 9.08
CA VAL A 108 -4.04 0.01 8.87
C VAL A 108 -3.50 1.34 9.39
N VAL A 109 -2.47 1.27 10.21
CA VAL A 109 -1.76 2.46 10.71
C VAL A 109 -0.38 2.54 10.08
N PHE A 110 -0.10 3.63 9.38
CA PHE A 110 1.22 3.94 8.86
C PHE A 110 1.85 5.04 9.73
N ALA A 111 3.11 4.85 10.15
CA ALA A 111 3.82 5.81 10.98
C ALA A 111 5.28 5.99 10.53
N ALA A 112 5.84 7.16 10.80
CA ALA A 112 7.29 7.36 10.74
C ALA A 112 7.99 6.33 11.66
N GLN A 113 9.27 6.04 11.36
CA GLN A 113 10.08 5.25 12.28
C GLN A 113 10.40 6.05 13.53
#